data_AF-A0A1M7THG3-F1
#
_entry.id   AF-A0A1M7THG3-F1
#
_cell.length_a   1.000
_cell.length_b   1.000
_cell.length_c   1.000
_cell.angle_alpha   90.00
_cell.angle_beta   90.00
_cell.angle_gamma   90.00
#
_symmetry.space_group_name_H-M   'P 1'
#
loop_
_entity.id
_entity.type
_entity.pdbx_description
1 polymer ?
#
loop_
_entity_poly.entity_id
_entity_poly.type
_entity_poly.pdbx_seq_one_letter_code
_entity_poly.pdbx_strand_id
1 'polypeptide(L)'
;MSCRSSAARRRRPRPRTPQRSWSSAGAGERRTQEWALPGTFLHEEETLAVAVRRSLRDKAGLTPEVVPRQLHAFDDPSRDDRGWVLSVAHVAALPWRAVEPLLVAGAEDVRVRPVDDVHGLLFDHDEIVRRAAADVRMAYAERPDPDALLDEPFTIRSLFRLHEAVAGALDYSADTFRRAMLPMPAETRRRSEGTVGKPAQLDVRRESVAGTVP
;
A
#
# COMPACT_ATOMS: atom_id res chain seq x y z
N MET A 1 10.05 -37.47 0.02
CA MET A 1 9.20 -38.08 -1.02
C MET A 1 9.59 -37.47 -2.36
N SER A 2 10.27 -38.25 -3.20
CA SER A 2 10.82 -37.83 -4.50
C SER A 2 10.10 -38.61 -5.58
N CYS A 3 9.62 -37.93 -6.62
CA CYS A 3 9.09 -38.59 -7.80
C CYS A 3 9.72 -37.94 -9.04
N ARG A 4 10.60 -38.69 -9.71
CA ARG A 4 11.02 -38.44 -11.10
C ARG A 4 10.05 -39.21 -12.00
N SER A 5 9.57 -38.57 -13.05
CA SER A 5 9.07 -39.28 -14.23
C SER A 5 9.59 -38.60 -15.49
N SER A 6 10.44 -39.34 -16.21
CA SER A 6 10.89 -39.05 -17.55
C SER A 6 9.92 -39.73 -18.52
N ALA A 7 9.31 -38.95 -19.41
CA ALA A 7 8.64 -39.49 -20.59
C ALA A 7 9.03 -38.64 -21.79
N ALA A 8 9.80 -39.24 -22.69
CA ALA A 8 10.15 -38.67 -23.99
C ALA A 8 8.88 -38.42 -24.82
N ARG A 9 8.58 -37.14 -25.11
CA ARG A 9 7.53 -36.76 -26.06
C ARG A 9 8.16 -36.37 -27.39
N ARG A 10 7.70 -37.06 -28.44
CA ARG A 10 8.00 -36.80 -29.85
C ARG A 10 7.70 -35.33 -30.20
N ARG A 11 8.66 -34.64 -30.81
CA ARG A 11 8.53 -33.26 -31.28
C ARG A 11 7.52 -33.22 -32.45
N ARG A 12 6.35 -32.60 -32.23
CA ARG A 12 5.51 -32.12 -33.32
C ARG A 12 6.03 -30.75 -33.78
N PRO A 13 6.06 -30.44 -35.09
CA PRO A 13 6.45 -29.11 -35.55
C PRO A 13 5.47 -28.07 -35.03
N ARG A 14 6.02 -26.97 -34.47
CA ARG A 14 5.22 -25.84 -33.97
C ARG A 14 4.56 -25.14 -35.17
N PRO A 15 3.24 -24.87 -35.16
CA PRO A 15 2.68 -23.92 -36.11
C PRO A 15 3.36 -22.55 -35.88
N ARG A 16 3.83 -21.92 -36.96
CA ARG A 16 4.39 -20.57 -36.93
C ARG A 16 3.27 -19.62 -36.52
N THR A 17 3.24 -19.22 -35.26
CA THR A 17 2.40 -18.10 -34.80
C THR A 17 2.85 -16.86 -35.56
N PRO A 18 1.95 -16.09 -36.19
CA PRO A 18 2.35 -14.81 -36.76
C PRO A 18 2.83 -13.93 -35.59
N GLN A 19 4.12 -13.57 -35.59
CA GLN A 19 4.65 -12.50 -34.78
C GLN A 19 3.90 -11.23 -35.14
N ARG A 20 2.86 -10.91 -34.38
CA ARG A 20 2.38 -9.54 -34.30
C ARG A 20 3.42 -8.80 -33.48
N SER A 21 4.29 -8.09 -34.19
CA SER A 21 5.09 -7.03 -33.61
C SER A 21 4.13 -6.07 -32.92
N TRP A 22 4.17 -6.00 -31.59
CA TRP A 22 3.56 -4.91 -30.86
C TRP A 22 4.48 -3.71 -31.02
N SER A 23 4.30 -3.00 -32.13
CA SER A 23 4.81 -1.64 -32.28
C SER A 23 4.18 -0.80 -31.18
N SER A 24 5.01 -0.06 -30.46
CA SER A 24 4.68 0.97 -29.46
C SER A 24 3.90 2.18 -30.02
N ALA A 25 3.14 1.99 -31.10
CA ALA A 25 2.33 3.02 -31.75
C ALA A 25 0.85 2.72 -31.51
N GLY A 26 0.43 2.97 -30.28
CA GLY A 26 -0.95 3.04 -29.87
C GLY A 26 -1.01 4.04 -28.74
N ALA A 27 -0.86 5.31 -29.08
CA ALA A 27 -1.23 6.40 -28.19
C ALA A 27 -2.70 6.22 -27.87
N GLY A 28 -2.98 5.52 -26.77
CA GLY A 28 -4.32 5.47 -26.20
C GLY A 28 -4.76 6.92 -26.03
N GLU A 29 -5.90 7.25 -26.62
CA GLU A 29 -6.62 8.51 -26.44
C GLU A 29 -6.38 8.98 -25.00
N ARG A 30 -5.68 10.12 -24.83
CA ARG A 30 -5.50 10.69 -23.50
C ARG A 30 -6.91 11.02 -23.02
N ARG A 31 -7.47 10.20 -22.13
CA ARG A 31 -8.67 10.56 -21.38
C ARG A 31 -8.26 11.71 -20.46
N THR A 32 -8.44 12.93 -20.93
CA THR A 32 -7.80 14.14 -20.39
C THR A 32 -8.37 14.61 -19.03
N GLN A 33 -9.24 13.84 -18.37
CA GLN A 33 -9.86 14.25 -17.09
C GLN A 33 -10.20 13.10 -16.12
N GLU A 34 -9.67 11.89 -16.30
CA GLU A 34 -10.02 10.75 -15.42
C GLU A 34 -8.83 10.37 -14.52
N TRP A 35 -9.05 10.40 -13.19
CA TRP A 35 -8.02 10.06 -12.19
C TRP A 35 -7.75 8.55 -12.16
N ALA A 36 -6.51 8.18 -11.86
CA ALA A 36 -6.09 6.79 -11.73
C ALA A 36 -5.04 6.62 -10.64
N LEU A 37 -4.89 5.39 -10.14
CA LEU A 37 -3.77 5.03 -9.30
C LEU A 37 -2.45 5.05 -10.09
N PRO A 38 -1.31 5.37 -9.45
CA PRO A 38 0.01 5.21 -10.05
C PRO A 38 0.23 3.75 -10.50
N GLY A 39 0.34 3.54 -11.80
CA GLY A 39 0.59 2.22 -12.38
C GLY A 39 1.50 2.27 -13.60
N THR A 40 2.15 1.16 -13.92
CA THR A 40 3.03 1.04 -15.09
C THR A 40 2.99 -0.40 -15.61
N PHE A 41 3.36 -0.59 -16.88
CA PHE A 41 3.56 -1.93 -17.42
C PHE A 41 4.94 -2.46 -17.04
N LEU A 42 5.01 -3.77 -16.77
CA LEU A 42 6.28 -4.44 -16.55
C LEU A 42 7.10 -4.45 -17.85
N HIS A 43 8.39 -4.14 -17.77
CA HIS A 43 9.31 -4.25 -18.90
C HIS A 43 10.03 -5.59 -18.92
N GLU A 44 10.60 -5.94 -20.07
CA GLU A 44 11.50 -7.09 -20.19
C GLU A 44 12.67 -6.93 -19.22
N GLU A 45 13.07 -8.02 -18.56
CA GLU A 45 14.17 -8.07 -17.58
C GLU A 45 13.94 -7.24 -16.30
N GLU A 46 12.74 -6.70 -16.10
CA GLU A 46 12.37 -5.95 -14.90
C GLU A 46 11.61 -6.84 -13.90
N THR A 47 11.90 -6.68 -12.60
CA THR A 47 11.09 -7.32 -11.56
C THR A 47 9.87 -6.46 -11.23
N LEU A 48 8.79 -7.08 -10.77
CA LEU A 48 7.59 -6.37 -10.34
C LEU A 48 7.89 -5.28 -9.28
N ALA A 49 8.76 -5.57 -8.33
CA ALA A 49 9.18 -4.61 -7.31
C ALA A 49 9.87 -3.38 -7.90
N VAL A 50 10.69 -3.54 -8.94
CA VAL A 50 11.35 -2.43 -9.64
C VAL A 50 10.32 -1.61 -10.42
N ALA A 51 9.38 -2.25 -11.12
CA ALA A 51 8.32 -1.56 -11.85
C ALA A 51 7.42 -0.72 -10.92
N VAL A 52 7.05 -1.27 -9.75
CA VAL A 52 6.27 -0.55 -8.73
C VAL A 52 7.02 0.68 -8.22
N ARG A 53 8.29 0.52 -7.83
CA ARG A 53 9.12 1.65 -7.35
C ARG A 53 9.31 2.71 -8.43
N ARG A 54 9.52 2.31 -9.69
CA ARG A 54 9.57 3.22 -10.83
C ARG A 54 8.27 4.00 -10.96
N SER A 55 7.12 3.31 -10.94
CA SER A 55 5.82 3.95 -11.05
C SER A 55 5.57 4.96 -9.93
N LEU A 56 5.89 4.61 -8.69
CA LEU A 56 5.73 5.51 -7.54
C LEU A 56 6.62 6.75 -7.64
N ARG A 57 7.88 6.59 -8.03
CA ARG A 57 8.79 7.71 -8.23
C ARG A 57 8.35 8.60 -9.38
N ASP A 58 8.08 8.02 -10.55
CA ASP A 58 7.85 8.77 -11.78
C ASP A 58 6.46 9.44 -11.80
N LYS A 59 5.46 8.86 -11.13
CA LYS A 59 4.07 9.37 -11.14
C LYS A 59 3.61 10.01 -9.84
N ALA A 60 4.22 9.67 -8.69
CA ALA A 60 3.83 10.21 -7.39
C ALA A 60 4.97 10.95 -6.69
N GLY A 61 6.19 10.95 -7.22
CA GLY A 61 7.36 11.56 -6.58
C GLY A 61 7.81 10.87 -5.29
N LEU A 62 7.25 9.70 -4.98
CA LEU A 62 7.57 8.96 -3.76
C LEU A 62 9.00 8.39 -3.80
N THR A 63 9.62 8.37 -2.63
CA THR A 63 11.04 8.04 -2.49
C THR A 63 11.31 6.52 -2.53
N PRO A 64 12.56 6.09 -2.81
CA PRO A 64 12.91 4.66 -2.92
C PRO A 64 12.74 3.85 -1.63
N GLU A 65 12.66 4.50 -0.47
CA GLU A 65 12.48 3.88 0.84
C GLU A 65 11.06 3.36 1.06
N VAL A 66 10.10 3.79 0.23
CA VAL A 66 8.75 3.22 0.22
C VAL A 66 8.84 1.80 -0.29
N VAL A 67 8.42 0.84 0.55
CA VAL A 67 8.36 -0.58 0.21
C VAL A 67 6.91 -1.04 0.25
N PRO A 68 6.18 -0.95 -0.89
CA PRO A 68 4.81 -1.43 -0.96
C PRO A 68 4.74 -2.94 -0.82
N ARG A 69 3.73 -3.42 -0.11
CA ARG A 69 3.38 -4.84 -0.07
C ARG A 69 2.44 -5.17 -1.22
N GLN A 70 2.63 -6.33 -1.83
CA GLN A 70 1.68 -6.84 -2.82
C GLN A 70 0.31 -7.05 -2.19
N LEU A 71 -0.72 -6.46 -2.79
CA LEU A 71 -2.10 -6.54 -2.35
C LEU A 71 -2.82 -7.71 -3.03
N HIS A 72 -2.86 -7.70 -4.37
CA HIS A 72 -3.56 -8.71 -5.15
C HIS A 72 -3.20 -8.66 -6.65
N ALA A 73 -3.41 -9.77 -7.35
CA ALA A 73 -3.42 -9.81 -8.81
C ALA A 73 -4.87 -9.75 -9.31
N PHE A 74 -5.22 -8.69 -10.02
CA PHE A 74 -6.51 -8.47 -10.67
C PHE A 74 -6.45 -8.99 -12.09
N ASP A 75 -7.27 -10.00 -12.38
CA ASP A 75 -7.24 -10.79 -13.61
C ASP A 75 -8.61 -10.92 -14.29
N ASP A 76 -9.61 -10.15 -13.85
CA ASP A 76 -10.93 -10.09 -14.49
C ASP A 76 -10.76 -9.66 -15.97
N PRO A 77 -11.18 -10.48 -16.95
CA PRO A 77 -11.03 -10.16 -18.37
C PRO A 77 -11.71 -8.88 -18.83
N SER A 78 -12.70 -8.38 -18.08
CA SER A 78 -13.50 -7.19 -18.38
C SER A 78 -12.99 -5.91 -17.71
N ARG A 79 -11.92 -5.98 -16.91
CA ARG A 79 -11.40 -4.83 -16.16
C ARG A 79 -10.82 -3.70 -17.01
N ASP A 80 -10.40 -4.00 -18.24
CA ASP A 80 -9.77 -3.06 -19.16
C ASP A 80 -10.44 -3.17 -20.54
N ASP A 81 -11.00 -2.06 -21.01
CA ASP A 81 -11.71 -1.98 -22.28
C ASP A 81 -10.78 -2.10 -23.50
N ARG A 82 -9.46 -1.94 -23.31
CA ARG A 82 -8.45 -2.06 -24.36
C ARG A 82 -8.04 -3.51 -24.62
N GLY A 83 -8.44 -4.44 -23.76
CA GLY A 83 -8.21 -5.86 -23.93
C GLY A 83 -7.76 -6.57 -22.66
N TRP A 84 -7.13 -7.73 -22.83
CA TRP A 84 -6.80 -8.60 -21.71
C TRP A 84 -5.56 -8.11 -20.95
N VAL A 85 -5.77 -7.52 -19.77
CA VAL A 85 -4.72 -6.92 -18.94
C VAL A 85 -4.80 -7.45 -17.51
N LEU A 86 -3.73 -8.09 -17.06
CA LEU A 86 -3.53 -8.44 -15.64
C LEU A 86 -2.83 -7.29 -14.92
N SER A 87 -3.32 -6.90 -13.75
CA SER A 87 -2.67 -5.90 -12.88
C SER A 87 -2.30 -6.50 -11.54
N VAL A 88 -1.10 -6.22 -11.03
CA VAL A 88 -0.72 -6.62 -9.67
C VAL A 88 -0.62 -5.37 -8.80
N ALA A 89 -1.67 -5.13 -8.01
CA ALA A 89 -1.75 -3.98 -7.14
C ALA A 89 -0.86 -4.15 -5.90
N HIS A 90 -0.35 -3.04 -5.42
CA HIS A 90 0.44 -2.94 -4.20
C HIS A 90 -0.12 -1.83 -3.31
N VAL A 91 0.11 -1.95 -2.01
CA VAL A 91 -0.33 -0.99 -1.00
C VAL A 91 0.83 -0.59 -0.11
N ALA A 92 0.86 0.68 0.28
CA ALA A 92 1.77 1.22 1.30
C ALA A 92 0.99 2.24 2.13
N ALA A 93 1.01 2.08 3.46
CA ALA A 93 0.56 3.11 4.39
C ALA A 93 1.79 3.93 4.77
N LEU A 94 1.70 5.26 4.65
CA LEU A 94 2.84 6.16 4.86
C LEU A 94 2.49 7.25 5.87
N PRO A 95 3.44 7.67 6.72
CA PRO A 95 3.24 8.81 7.60
C PRO A 95 3.12 10.09 6.77
N TRP A 96 2.33 11.06 7.26
CA TRP A 96 2.06 12.32 6.54
C TRP A 96 3.33 13.05 6.09
N ARG A 97 4.38 13.05 6.93
CA ARG A 97 5.70 13.65 6.63
C ARG A 97 6.37 13.12 5.35
N ALA A 98 6.03 11.91 4.91
CA ALA A 98 6.55 11.34 3.67
C ALA A 98 5.74 11.77 2.43
N VAL A 99 4.51 12.24 2.62
CA VAL A 99 3.56 12.60 1.54
C VAL A 99 3.46 14.12 1.36
N GLU A 100 3.45 14.87 2.46
CA GLU A 100 3.26 16.33 2.47
C GLU A 100 4.20 17.11 1.53
N PRO A 101 5.52 16.82 1.47
CA PRO A 101 6.41 17.55 0.57
C PRO A 101 6.05 17.41 -0.91
N LEU A 102 5.44 16.28 -1.29
CA LEU A 102 5.04 15.97 -2.67
C LEU A 102 3.82 16.78 -3.09
N LEU A 103 2.93 17.07 -2.14
CA LEU A 103 1.75 17.91 -2.37
C LEU A 103 2.11 19.39 -2.42
N VAL A 104 3.02 19.82 -1.54
CA VAL A 104 3.49 21.22 -1.48
C VAL A 104 4.33 21.60 -2.70
N ALA A 105 5.07 20.65 -3.28
CA ALA A 105 5.83 20.84 -4.51
C ALA A 105 4.95 21.13 -5.75
N GLY A 106 3.62 21.11 -5.63
CA GLY A 106 2.71 21.53 -6.67
C GLY A 106 2.56 20.53 -7.81
N ALA A 107 2.73 19.23 -7.53
CA ALA A 107 2.41 18.18 -8.50
C ALA A 107 0.91 18.23 -8.82
N GLU A 108 0.55 18.90 -9.93
CA GLU A 108 -0.84 18.99 -10.39
C GLU A 108 -1.46 17.61 -10.64
N ASP A 109 -0.61 16.64 -10.98
CA ASP A 109 -0.96 15.25 -11.29
C ASP A 109 -1.11 14.34 -10.07
N VAL A 110 -0.92 14.87 -8.84
CA VAL A 110 -1.08 14.10 -7.59
C VAL A 110 -2.07 14.78 -6.66
N ARG A 111 -3.01 13.99 -6.13
CA ARG A 111 -4.02 14.43 -5.18
C ARG A 111 -4.17 13.39 -4.07
N VAL A 112 -4.20 13.86 -2.83
CA VAL A 112 -4.67 13.05 -1.70
C VAL A 112 -6.14 13.35 -1.47
N ARG A 113 -6.94 12.30 -1.29
CA ARG A 113 -8.37 12.36 -1.01
C ARG A 113 -8.70 11.46 0.18
N PRO A 114 -9.71 11.79 0.99
CA PRO A 114 -10.26 10.85 1.96
C PRO A 114 -10.66 9.56 1.24
N VAL A 115 -10.27 8.41 1.79
CA VAL A 115 -10.42 7.11 1.10
C VAL A 115 -11.88 6.78 0.81
N ASP A 116 -12.79 7.15 1.71
CA ASP A 116 -14.23 6.89 1.57
C ASP A 116 -14.89 7.82 0.52
N ASP A 117 -14.20 8.91 0.13
CA ASP A 117 -14.64 9.81 -0.92
C ASP A 117 -14.07 9.42 -2.30
N VAL A 118 -13.20 8.41 -2.40
CA VAL A 118 -12.58 8.00 -3.67
C VAL A 118 -13.56 7.15 -4.49
N HIS A 119 -13.93 7.67 -5.65
CA HIS A 119 -14.78 7.00 -6.63
C HIS A 119 -14.54 7.60 -8.03
N GLY A 120 -14.95 6.86 -9.07
CA GLY A 120 -14.89 7.30 -10.46
C GLY A 120 -13.48 7.26 -11.04
N LEU A 121 -12.61 6.40 -10.51
CA LEU A 121 -11.27 6.18 -11.08
C LEU A 121 -11.35 5.34 -12.35
N LEU A 122 -10.32 5.47 -13.20
CA LEU A 122 -10.18 4.65 -14.41
C LEU A 122 -10.19 3.14 -14.11
N PHE A 123 -10.76 2.36 -15.04
CA PHE A 123 -10.80 0.90 -14.98
C PHE A 123 -11.51 0.39 -13.72
N ASP A 124 -10.93 -0.62 -13.06
CA ASP A 124 -11.37 -1.18 -11.78
C ASP A 124 -10.65 -0.55 -10.58
N HIS A 125 -10.06 0.65 -10.73
CA HIS A 125 -9.23 1.23 -9.66
C HIS A 125 -10.01 1.55 -8.37
N ASP A 126 -11.31 1.83 -8.45
CA ASP A 126 -12.18 1.98 -7.27
C ASP A 126 -12.16 0.69 -6.41
N GLU A 127 -12.19 -0.48 -7.06
CA GLU A 127 -12.11 -1.78 -6.40
C GLU A 127 -10.73 -2.01 -5.76
N ILE A 128 -9.65 -1.60 -6.43
CA ILE A 128 -8.29 -1.66 -5.89
C ILE A 128 -8.19 -0.82 -4.60
N VAL A 129 -8.72 0.41 -4.60
CA VAL A 129 -8.73 1.30 -3.43
C VAL A 129 -9.52 0.69 -2.29
N ARG A 130 -10.75 0.21 -2.57
CA ARG A 130 -11.61 -0.43 -1.56
C ARG A 130 -10.91 -1.61 -0.90
N ARG A 131 -10.22 -2.44 -1.68
CA ARG A 131 -9.47 -3.59 -1.18
C ARG A 131 -8.25 -3.17 -0.36
N ALA A 132 -7.50 -2.16 -0.81
CA ALA A 132 -6.35 -1.63 -0.08
C ALA A 132 -6.79 -1.07 1.29
N ALA A 133 -7.89 -0.32 1.32
CA ALA A 133 -8.45 0.23 2.56
C ALA A 133 -8.86 -0.89 3.53
N ALA A 134 -9.55 -1.92 3.04
CA ALA A 134 -9.94 -3.07 3.87
C ALA A 134 -8.72 -3.82 4.44
N ASP A 135 -7.68 -4.03 3.63
CA ASP A 135 -6.45 -4.70 4.03
C ASP A 135 -5.68 -3.89 5.11
N VAL A 136 -5.58 -2.57 4.97
CA VAL A 136 -5.00 -1.69 6.02
C VAL A 136 -5.86 -1.70 7.28
N ARG A 137 -7.19 -1.58 7.16
CA ARG A 137 -8.11 -1.65 8.31
C ARG A 137 -7.98 -2.96 9.09
N MET A 138 -7.88 -4.09 8.38
CA MET A 138 -7.65 -5.40 9.01
C MET A 138 -6.29 -5.46 9.71
N ALA A 139 -5.23 -4.93 9.09
CA ALA A 139 -3.91 -4.91 9.70
C ALA A 139 -3.88 -4.12 11.02
N TYR A 140 -4.59 -2.98 11.07
CA TYR A 140 -4.71 -2.14 12.26
C TYR A 140 -5.70 -2.70 13.30
N ALA A 141 -6.69 -3.49 12.92
CA ALA A 141 -7.54 -4.18 13.91
C ALA A 141 -6.74 -5.12 14.82
N GLU A 142 -5.64 -5.69 14.31
CA GLU A 142 -4.85 -6.72 15.00
C GLU A 142 -3.54 -6.20 15.61
N ARG A 143 -3.02 -5.06 15.15
CA ARG A 143 -1.68 -4.58 15.51
C ARG A 143 -1.69 -3.07 15.83
N PRO A 144 -0.87 -2.61 16.79
CA PRO A 144 -0.87 -1.21 17.21
C PRO A 144 -0.52 -0.24 16.09
N ASP A 145 0.60 -0.46 15.40
CA ASP A 145 1.07 0.43 14.35
C ASP A 145 1.95 -0.32 13.34
N PRO A 146 1.36 -1.23 12.55
CA PRO A 146 2.11 -2.14 11.69
C PRO A 146 2.90 -1.45 10.57
N ASP A 147 2.48 -0.26 10.15
CA ASP A 147 3.12 0.52 9.08
C ASP A 147 3.99 1.66 9.64
N ALA A 148 4.23 1.69 10.96
CA ALA A 148 5.05 2.69 11.64
C ALA A 148 4.64 4.15 11.33
N LEU A 149 3.32 4.42 11.34
CA LEU A 149 2.75 5.72 11.02
C LEU A 149 3.01 6.75 12.13
N LEU A 150 3.11 6.31 13.39
CA LEU A 150 3.44 7.21 14.50
C LEU A 150 4.96 7.35 14.65
N ASP A 151 5.38 8.57 14.93
CA ASP A 151 6.73 8.81 15.45
C ASP A 151 6.87 8.20 16.85
N GLU A 152 8.04 7.64 17.12
CA GLU A 152 8.36 7.09 18.43
C GLU A 152 9.13 8.10 19.29
N PRO A 153 8.87 8.13 20.61
CA PRO A 153 7.81 7.38 21.29
C PRO A 153 6.41 8.01 21.08
N PHE A 154 5.35 7.21 21.22
CA PHE A 154 3.97 7.68 21.10
C PHE A 154 3.17 7.45 22.37
N THR A 155 1.98 8.05 22.44
CA THR A 155 1.02 7.81 23.54
C THR A 155 -0.10 6.89 23.07
N ILE A 156 -0.74 6.16 23.99
CA ILE A 156 -1.98 5.42 23.70
C ILE A 156 -3.08 6.32 23.12
N ARG A 157 -3.12 7.60 23.49
CA ARG A 157 -4.07 8.56 22.89
C ARG A 157 -3.78 8.79 21.41
N SER A 158 -2.52 8.95 21.04
CA SER A 158 -2.11 9.07 19.63
C SER A 158 -2.42 7.79 18.85
N LEU A 159 -2.19 6.64 19.48
CA LEU A 159 -2.53 5.33 18.92
C LEU A 159 -4.04 5.19 18.69
N PHE A 160 -4.87 5.55 19.67
CA PHE A 160 -6.32 5.53 19.53
C PHE A 160 -6.80 6.39 18.36
N ARG A 161 -6.28 7.62 18.25
CA ARG A 161 -6.61 8.53 17.13
C ARG A 161 -6.20 7.96 15.78
N LEU A 162 -5.06 7.27 15.71
CA LEU A 162 -4.64 6.60 14.48
C LEU A 162 -5.64 5.51 14.09
N HIS A 163 -6.03 4.65 15.03
CA HIS A 163 -7.00 3.57 14.76
C HIS A 163 -8.37 4.11 14.38
N GLU A 164 -8.81 5.19 15.02
CA GLU A 164 -10.05 5.89 14.65
C GLU A 164 -9.99 6.43 13.22
N ALA A 165 -8.88 7.06 12.84
CA ALA A 165 -8.68 7.56 11.48
C ALA A 165 -8.61 6.44 10.43
N VAL A 166 -7.98 5.30 10.75
CA VAL A 166 -7.89 4.15 9.84
C VAL A 166 -9.26 3.47 9.66
N ALA A 167 -10.02 3.31 10.74
CA ALA A 167 -11.33 2.68 10.71
C ALA A 167 -12.43 3.57 10.09
N GLY A 168 -12.26 4.89 10.09
CA GLY A 168 -13.27 5.86 9.69
C GLY A 168 -14.28 6.18 10.80
N ALA A 169 -14.48 5.25 11.74
CA ALA A 169 -15.05 5.44 13.07
C ALA A 169 -14.83 4.16 13.88
N LEU A 170 -14.69 4.27 15.21
CA LEU A 170 -14.68 3.10 16.10
C LEU A 170 -16.05 2.94 16.75
N ASP A 171 -16.53 1.70 16.77
CA ASP A 171 -17.78 1.27 17.41
C ASP A 171 -17.58 0.83 18.87
N TYR A 172 -16.37 0.99 19.41
CA TYR A 172 -16.01 0.65 20.78
C TYR A 172 -15.35 1.81 21.53
N SER A 173 -15.41 1.76 22.86
CA SER A 173 -14.88 2.82 23.73
C SER A 173 -13.35 2.87 23.76
N ALA A 174 -12.79 4.05 24.07
CA ALA A 174 -11.35 4.20 24.29
C ALA A 174 -10.79 3.29 25.40
N ASP A 175 -11.62 2.91 26.38
CA ASP A 175 -11.25 1.95 27.42
C ASP A 175 -11.14 0.51 26.88
N THR A 176 -12.06 0.11 26.00
CA THR A 176 -12.01 -1.18 25.31
C THR A 176 -10.77 -1.26 24.43
N PHE A 177 -10.52 -0.20 23.64
CA PHE A 177 -9.31 -0.07 22.84
C PHE A 177 -8.04 -0.20 23.69
N ARG A 178 -7.97 0.55 24.80
CA ARG A 178 -6.81 0.53 25.68
C ARG A 178 -6.56 -0.87 26.22
N ARG A 179 -7.60 -1.60 26.64
CA ARG A 179 -7.45 -2.98 27.13
C ARG A 179 -6.92 -3.93 26.07
N ALA A 180 -7.37 -3.78 24.81
CA ALA A 180 -6.92 -4.61 23.70
C ALA A 180 -5.48 -4.29 23.25
N MET A 181 -5.14 -3.01 23.13
CA MET A 181 -3.90 -2.57 22.46
C MET A 181 -2.74 -2.27 23.40
N LEU A 182 -2.97 -1.87 24.66
CA LEU A 182 -1.91 -1.55 25.63
C LEU A 182 -0.92 -2.71 25.87
N PRO A 183 -1.33 -4.00 25.89
CA PRO A 183 -0.39 -5.10 26.08
C PRO A 183 0.56 -5.36 24.91
N MET A 184 0.37 -4.70 23.76
CA MET A 184 1.10 -4.99 22.53
C MET A 184 2.39 -4.16 22.31
N PRO A 185 2.44 -2.83 22.54
CA PRO A 185 3.69 -2.07 22.51
C PRO A 185 4.56 -2.34 23.75
N ALA A 186 5.78 -1.79 23.76
CA ALA A 186 6.66 -1.79 24.92
C ALA A 186 6.57 -0.44 25.65
N GLU A 187 6.30 -0.51 26.95
CA GLU A 187 6.23 0.69 27.79
C GLU A 187 7.63 1.29 27.97
N THR A 188 7.72 2.63 27.95
CA THR A 188 8.93 3.33 28.37
C THR A 188 8.78 3.85 29.80
N ARG A 189 9.91 4.10 30.49
CA ARG A 189 9.90 4.82 31.80
C ARG A 189 9.63 6.32 31.66
N ARG A 190 9.42 6.83 30.44
CA ARG A 190 9.26 8.25 30.14
C ARG A 190 7.79 8.63 30.10
N ARG A 191 7.53 9.91 30.37
CA ARG A 191 6.21 10.53 30.22
C ARG A 191 6.29 11.72 29.29
N SER A 192 5.17 12.10 28.69
CA SER A 192 5.11 13.30 27.84
C SER A 192 5.43 14.55 28.66
N GLU A 193 6.33 15.39 28.14
CA GLU A 193 6.65 16.70 28.71
C GLU A 193 5.88 17.80 27.97
N GLY A 194 5.58 18.91 28.64
CA GLY A 194 5.05 20.13 27.98
C GLY A 194 3.63 20.06 27.41
N THR A 195 2.85 19.02 27.70
CA THR A 195 1.45 18.90 27.23
C THR A 195 0.48 19.48 28.27
N VAL A 196 -0.58 20.19 27.83
CA VAL A 196 -1.64 20.67 28.73
C VAL A 196 -2.39 19.47 29.31
N GLY A 197 -2.20 19.19 30.60
CA GLY A 197 -2.82 18.08 31.32
C GLY A 197 -1.81 17.21 32.10
N LYS A 198 -2.26 16.06 32.61
CA LYS A 198 -1.37 15.10 33.28
C LYS A 198 -0.41 14.46 32.27
N PRO A 199 0.89 14.33 32.58
CA PRO A 199 1.87 13.67 31.73
C PRO A 199 1.44 12.24 31.36
N ALA A 200 1.32 11.97 30.06
CA ALA A 200 0.92 10.67 29.53
C ALA A 200 2.11 9.71 29.51
N GLN A 201 1.84 8.42 29.65
CA GLN A 201 2.85 7.38 29.42
C GLN A 201 3.27 7.37 27.96
N LEU A 202 4.56 7.13 27.72
CA LEU A 202 5.15 6.99 26.40
C LEU A 202 5.47 5.52 26.14
N ASP A 203 5.09 5.03 24.97
CA ASP A 203 5.26 3.67 24.49
C ASP A 203 6.06 3.66 23.17
N VAL A 204 6.67 2.51 22.86
CA VAL A 204 7.37 2.25 21.59
C VAL A 204 6.90 0.93 20.99
N ARG A 205 7.04 0.75 19.68
CA ARG A 205 6.79 -0.55 19.04
C ARG A 205 7.76 -1.59 19.61
N ARG A 206 7.30 -2.82 19.80
CA ARG A 206 8.13 -3.90 20.37
C ARG A 206 9.28 -4.28 19.46
N GLU A 207 9.05 -4.20 18.15
CA GLU A 207 10.03 -4.46 17.11
C GLU A 207 11.23 -3.51 17.22
N SER A 208 11.00 -2.23 17.58
CA SER A 208 12.06 -1.25 17.83
C SER A 208 12.96 -1.64 19.01
N VAL A 209 12.40 -2.30 20.02
CA VAL A 209 13.16 -2.79 21.19
C VAL A 209 13.90 -4.09 20.85
N ALA A 210 13.25 -5.00 20.12
CA ALA A 210 13.83 -6.29 19.74
C ALA A 210 15.00 -6.14 18.76
N GLY A 211 14.98 -5.13 17.88
CA GLY A 211 16.10 -4.82 16.97
C GLY A 211 17.31 -4.13 17.63
N THR A 212 17.25 -3.85 18.94
CA THR A 212 18.33 -3.19 19.70
C THR A 212 19.19 -4.18 20.51
N VAL A 213 18.96 -5.49 20.39
CA VAL A 213 19.85 -6.49 21.01
C VAL A 213 21.07 -6.69 20.10
N PRO A 214 22.30 -6.41 20.57
CA PRO A 214 23.53 -6.60 19.79
C PRO A 214 23.83 -8.07 19.48
#